data_AF-A0A1F8RG37-F1
#
_entry.id   AF-A0A1F8RG37-F1
#
_cell.length_a   1.000
_cell.length_b   1.000
_cell.length_c   1.000
_cell.angle_alpha   90.00
_cell.angle_beta   90.00
_cell.angle_gamma   90.00
#
_symmetry.space_group_name_H-M   'P 1'
#
loop_
_entity.id
_entity.type
_entity.pdbx_description
1 polymer ?
#
loop_
_entity_poly.entity_id
_entity_poly.type
_entity_poly.pdbx_seq_one_letter_code
_entity_poly.pdbx_strand_id
1 'polypeptide(L)'
;MALSTPTEGQRPLVILAVTQGLWGERIAENIQRHAPPHWTVHTWSAPRTIPPVVDDPEEYINGPIPRADLLVALGDTPGLAQLIPDVARLCGCASVLAPVDRSEALPQGLVEQLRGWLEAMGVRSVFPRPLCTLGEETINRWPIVERYDDPLVREFARWFGQPKLALTVEDMVVTRVEVTRDSACGCARFVAEGLKGVRAEEAVDAAGMLHHHFPCLASMNIDKDYRDTLMHVSGNCLKEEVAQAVAAYVPTQYLRPAGHVDEA
;
A
#
# COMPACT_ATOMS: atom_id res chain seq x y z
N MET A 1 -9.16 -38.14 -0.32
CA MET A 1 -9.08 -36.70 -0.68
C MET A 1 -7.62 -36.34 -0.74
N ALA A 2 -7.07 -36.24 -1.96
CA ALA A 2 -5.67 -35.90 -2.15
C ALA A 2 -5.48 -34.42 -1.79
N LEU A 3 -4.67 -34.15 -0.77
CA LEU A 3 -4.19 -32.81 -0.47
C LEU A 3 -3.16 -32.47 -1.56
N SER A 4 -3.54 -31.55 -2.43
CA SER A 4 -2.65 -30.98 -3.44
C SER A 4 -1.44 -30.37 -2.75
N THR A 5 -0.25 -30.86 -3.05
CA THR A 5 1.02 -30.22 -2.69
C THR A 5 1.06 -28.79 -3.25
N PRO A 6 1.58 -27.79 -2.50
CA PRO A 6 1.72 -26.42 -3.00
C PRO A 6 2.61 -26.38 -4.24
N THR A 7 2.14 -25.69 -5.27
CA THR A 7 2.89 -25.46 -6.51
C THR A 7 4.11 -24.57 -6.19
N GLU A 8 5.24 -24.83 -6.86
CA GLU A 8 6.47 -24.05 -6.79
C GLU A 8 6.16 -22.56 -7.03
N GLY A 9 6.24 -21.74 -5.97
CA GLY A 9 5.90 -20.30 -6.00
C GLY A 9 4.91 -19.80 -4.94
N GLN A 10 4.29 -20.66 -4.14
CA GLN A 10 3.37 -20.27 -3.05
C GLN A 10 4.07 -20.32 -1.69
N ARG A 11 4.52 -19.17 -1.17
CA ARG A 11 5.18 -19.09 0.15
C ARG A 11 4.13 -18.87 1.23
N PRO A 12 3.92 -19.83 2.16
CA PRO A 12 3.06 -19.59 3.32
C PRO A 12 3.50 -18.33 4.05
N LEU A 13 2.55 -17.47 4.41
CA LEU A 13 2.81 -16.21 5.10
C LEU A 13 1.80 -16.01 6.21
N VAL A 14 2.27 -15.88 7.44
CA VAL A 14 1.45 -15.48 8.58
C VAL A 14 1.65 -13.99 8.81
N ILE A 15 0.58 -13.22 8.71
CA ILE A 15 0.56 -11.77 8.88
C ILE A 15 -0.09 -11.43 10.21
N LEU A 16 0.50 -10.50 10.96
CA LEU A 16 -0.17 -9.77 12.03
C LEU A 16 -0.43 -8.33 11.56
N ALA A 17 -1.69 -8.02 11.28
CA ALA A 17 -2.13 -6.66 11.02
C ALA A 17 -2.42 -5.94 12.35
N VAL A 18 -1.58 -4.97 12.69
CA VAL A 18 -1.72 -4.14 13.88
C VAL A 18 -2.56 -2.92 13.51
N THR A 19 -3.78 -2.83 14.02
CA THR A 19 -4.73 -1.78 13.61
C THR A 19 -4.98 -0.78 14.73
N GLN A 20 -5.31 0.45 14.35
CA GLN A 20 -5.86 1.45 15.26
C GLN A 20 -6.97 2.23 14.56
N GLY A 21 -8.18 2.12 15.09
CA GLY A 21 -9.35 2.78 14.51
C GLY A 21 -9.83 2.18 13.19
N LEU A 22 -10.85 2.83 12.61
CA LEU A 22 -11.60 2.29 11.47
C LEU A 22 -10.76 2.16 10.21
N TRP A 23 -9.76 3.01 10.02
CA TRP A 23 -8.91 2.96 8.83
C TRP A 23 -8.08 1.69 8.77
N GLY A 24 -7.34 1.39 9.84
CA GLY A 24 -6.54 0.17 9.92
C GLY A 24 -7.38 -1.10 9.87
N GLU A 25 -8.52 -1.10 10.57
CA GLU A 25 -9.49 -2.20 10.58
C GLU A 25 -9.95 -2.54 9.15
N ARG A 26 -10.35 -1.53 8.36
CA ARG A 26 -10.80 -1.71 6.98
C ARG A 26 -9.70 -2.22 6.04
N ILE A 27 -8.47 -1.76 6.21
CA ILE A 27 -7.33 -2.26 5.43
C ILE A 27 -7.07 -3.73 5.77
N ALA A 28 -7.05 -4.08 7.06
CA ALA A 28 -6.86 -5.45 7.52
C ALA A 28 -7.98 -6.38 7.01
N GLU A 29 -9.24 -5.93 7.03
CA GLU A 29 -10.38 -6.67 6.47
C GLU A 29 -10.24 -6.92 4.97
N ASN A 30 -9.79 -5.93 4.20
CA ASN A 30 -9.55 -6.09 2.76
C ASN A 30 -8.43 -7.10 2.50
N ILE A 31 -7.32 -6.99 3.24
CA ILE A 31 -6.22 -7.95 3.16
C ILE A 31 -6.72 -9.36 3.48
N GLN A 32 -7.46 -9.54 4.58
CA GLN A 32 -7.98 -10.85 4.98
C GLN A 32 -8.96 -11.44 3.95
N ARG A 33 -9.80 -10.61 3.35
CA ARG A 33 -10.80 -11.03 2.34
C ARG A 33 -10.15 -11.46 1.03
N HIS A 34 -9.05 -10.83 0.64
CA HIS A 34 -8.47 -11.00 -0.69
C HIS A 34 -7.07 -11.64 -0.67
N ALA A 35 -6.56 -12.02 0.49
CA ALA A 35 -5.33 -12.77 0.63
C ALA A 35 -5.44 -14.14 -0.08
N PRO A 36 -4.33 -14.65 -0.64
CA PRO A 36 -4.31 -15.99 -1.20
C PRO A 36 -4.53 -17.06 -0.12
N PRO A 37 -4.97 -18.27 -0.50
CA PRO A 37 -5.37 -19.31 0.45
C PRO A 37 -4.24 -19.84 1.33
N HIS A 38 -2.97 -19.63 0.94
CA HIS A 38 -1.80 -20.05 1.69
C HIS A 38 -1.33 -19.01 2.74
N TRP A 39 -2.04 -17.89 2.88
CA TRP A 39 -1.77 -16.91 3.93
C TRP A 39 -2.70 -17.10 5.13
N THR A 40 -2.21 -16.74 6.31
CA THR A 40 -3.03 -16.56 7.51
C THR A 40 -2.90 -15.13 7.97
N VAL A 41 -4.02 -14.42 8.09
CA VAL A 41 -4.04 -13.01 8.51
C VAL A 41 -4.67 -12.91 9.89
N HIS A 42 -3.85 -12.63 10.89
CA HIS A 42 -4.27 -12.25 12.24
C HIS A 42 -4.41 -10.74 12.35
N THR A 43 -5.29 -10.29 13.23
CA THR A 43 -5.45 -8.89 13.56
C THR A 43 -5.25 -8.69 15.05
N TRP A 44 -4.59 -7.60 15.42
CA TRP A 44 -4.55 -7.10 16.79
C TRP A 44 -4.90 -5.62 16.78
N SER A 45 -5.99 -5.27 17.46
CA SER A 45 -6.47 -3.90 17.57
C SER A 45 -5.87 -3.24 18.80
N ALA A 46 -5.05 -2.21 18.56
CA ALA A 46 -4.49 -1.40 19.63
C ALA A 46 -5.55 -0.49 20.28
N PRO A 47 -5.27 0.04 21.49
CA PRO A 47 -6.12 1.05 22.11
C PRO A 47 -6.36 2.25 21.19
N ARG A 48 -7.59 2.78 21.19
CA ARG A 48 -7.98 3.93 20.37
C ARG A 48 -7.22 5.22 20.73
N THR A 49 -6.77 5.31 21.98
CA THR A 49 -6.05 6.46 22.49
C THR A 49 -4.72 5.97 23.04
N ILE A 50 -3.63 6.42 22.41
CA ILE A 50 -2.26 6.22 22.86
C ILE A 50 -1.62 7.62 22.84
N PRO A 51 -0.89 8.03 23.89
CA PRO A 51 -0.23 9.32 23.89
C PRO A 51 0.79 9.43 22.74
N PRO A 52 1.08 10.65 22.25
CA PRO A 52 2.04 10.86 21.18
C PRO A 52 3.49 10.52 21.58
N VAL A 53 3.77 10.41 22.88
CA VAL A 53 5.03 9.92 23.46
C VAL A 53 4.65 8.79 24.40
N VAL A 54 5.21 7.61 24.19
CA VAL A 54 4.92 6.41 24.99
C VAL A 54 6.13 6.12 25.87
N ASP A 55 5.95 6.22 27.19
CA ASP A 55 7.02 5.92 28.16
C ASP A 55 7.15 4.40 28.37
N ASP A 56 6.04 3.71 28.64
CA ASP A 56 5.97 2.26 28.87
C ASP A 56 5.05 1.58 27.83
N PRO A 57 5.59 1.05 26.71
CA PRO A 57 4.79 0.42 25.64
C PRO A 57 3.94 -0.77 26.11
N GLU A 58 4.43 -1.52 27.09
CA GLU A 58 3.77 -2.72 27.60
C GLU A 58 2.39 -2.42 28.22
N GLU A 59 2.16 -1.21 28.73
CA GLU A 59 0.86 -0.79 29.28
C GLU A 59 -0.25 -0.72 28.21
N TYR A 60 0.13 -0.55 26.95
CA TYR A 60 -0.81 -0.42 25.83
C TYR A 60 -1.02 -1.73 25.08
N ILE A 61 -0.19 -2.75 25.34
CA ILE A 61 -0.27 -4.05 24.68
C ILE A 61 -1.14 -5.00 25.51
N ASN A 62 -2.41 -5.08 25.13
CA ASN A 62 -3.39 -5.90 25.82
C ASN A 62 -3.56 -7.27 25.15
N GLY A 63 -3.54 -8.33 25.95
CA GLY A 63 -3.83 -9.69 25.53
C GLY A 63 -2.69 -10.39 24.79
N PRO A 64 -2.89 -11.64 24.38
CA PRO A 64 -1.88 -12.41 23.66
C PRO A 64 -1.69 -11.86 22.25
N ILE A 65 -0.44 -11.64 21.87
CA ILE A 65 -0.05 -11.31 20.49
C ILE A 65 0.16 -12.61 19.70
N PRO A 66 -0.60 -12.84 18.60
CA PRO A 66 -0.38 -14.00 17.75
C PRO A 66 1.02 -13.99 17.13
N ARG A 67 1.62 -15.18 16.95
CA ARG A 67 2.86 -15.29 16.18
C ARG A 67 2.60 -14.97 14.71
N ALA A 68 3.56 -14.32 14.07
CA ALA A 68 3.48 -13.98 12.65
C ALA A 68 4.88 -13.92 12.04
N ASP A 69 4.97 -14.08 10.72
CA ASP A 69 6.20 -13.89 9.95
C ASP A 69 6.40 -12.40 9.61
N LEU A 70 5.29 -11.72 9.28
CA LEU A 70 5.25 -10.31 8.88
C LEU A 70 4.26 -9.53 9.76
N LEU A 71 4.73 -8.43 10.37
CA LEU A 71 3.86 -7.45 11.02
C LEU A 71 3.55 -6.32 10.03
N VAL A 72 2.27 -5.99 9.87
CA VAL A 72 1.82 -4.84 9.05
C VAL A 72 1.19 -3.80 9.98
N ALA A 73 1.84 -2.65 10.13
CA ALA A 73 1.40 -1.59 11.03
C ALA A 73 0.41 -0.65 10.32
N LEU A 74 -0.87 -0.77 10.66
CA LEU A 74 -1.99 -0.05 10.05
C LEU A 74 -2.56 0.98 11.03
N GLY A 75 -1.70 1.90 11.45
CA GLY A 75 -2.02 2.99 12.36
C GLY A 75 -1.97 4.36 11.73
N ASP A 76 -2.66 5.29 12.35
CA ASP A 76 -2.69 6.69 11.93
C ASP A 76 -2.31 7.66 13.08
N THR A 77 -1.61 7.17 14.11
CA THR A 77 -1.06 7.99 15.20
C THR A 77 0.40 7.64 15.54
N PRO A 78 1.19 8.59 16.05
CA PRO A 78 2.55 8.33 16.56
C PRO A 78 2.59 7.33 17.72
N GLY A 79 1.54 7.30 18.53
CA GLY A 79 1.46 6.38 19.67
C GLY A 79 1.47 4.93 19.22
N LEU A 80 0.71 4.57 18.16
CA LEU A 80 0.75 3.20 17.64
C LEU A 80 2.12 2.86 17.05
N ALA A 81 2.73 3.79 16.31
CA ALA A 81 4.03 3.57 15.72
C ALA A 81 5.10 3.23 16.78
N GLN A 82 5.03 3.84 17.96
CA GLN A 82 5.93 3.55 19.08
C GLN A 82 5.74 2.16 19.71
N LEU A 83 4.59 1.50 19.51
CA LEU A 83 4.37 0.13 19.98
C LEU A 83 4.95 -0.94 19.03
N ILE A 84 5.31 -0.57 17.80
CA ILE A 84 5.76 -1.50 16.76
C ILE A 84 6.92 -2.40 17.23
N PRO A 85 7.99 -1.90 17.88
CA PRO A 85 9.10 -2.75 18.33
C PRO A 85 8.65 -3.82 19.32
N ASP A 86 7.84 -3.46 20.31
CA ASP A 86 7.34 -4.41 21.31
C ASP A 86 6.38 -5.44 20.73
N VAL A 87 5.48 -5.03 19.84
CA VAL A 87 4.59 -5.97 19.16
C VAL A 87 5.39 -6.90 18.25
N ALA A 88 6.42 -6.40 17.54
CA ALA A 88 7.32 -7.21 16.72
C ALA A 88 8.08 -8.24 17.56
N ARG A 89 8.58 -7.84 18.74
CA ARG A 89 9.22 -8.74 19.72
C ARG A 89 8.27 -9.85 20.17
N LEU A 90 7.03 -9.50 20.51
CA LEU A 90 6.04 -10.42 21.05
C LEU A 90 5.50 -11.40 20.00
N CYS A 91 5.26 -10.94 18.76
CA CYS A 91 4.83 -11.82 17.67
C CYS A 91 5.98 -12.65 17.08
N GLY A 92 7.23 -12.20 17.26
CA GLY A 92 8.41 -12.88 16.74
C GLY A 92 8.54 -12.79 15.23
N CYS A 93 8.03 -11.71 14.62
CA CYS A 93 8.12 -11.53 13.17
C CYS A 93 9.56 -11.29 12.71
N ALA A 94 9.87 -11.73 11.49
CA ALA A 94 11.16 -11.47 10.87
C ALA A 94 11.19 -10.11 10.15
N SER A 95 10.00 -9.55 9.86
CA SER A 95 9.84 -8.35 9.06
C SER A 95 8.67 -7.49 9.56
N VAL A 96 8.84 -6.17 9.45
CA VAL A 96 7.81 -5.15 9.68
C VAL A 96 7.58 -4.35 8.41
N LEU A 97 6.32 -4.23 8.00
CA LEU A 97 5.84 -3.30 6.99
C LEU A 97 5.07 -2.17 7.69
N ALA A 98 5.65 -0.98 7.74
CA ALA A 98 5.09 0.17 8.43
C ALA A 98 4.89 1.33 7.45
N PRO A 99 3.76 1.38 6.72
CA PRO A 99 3.49 2.44 5.76
C PRO A 99 3.37 3.83 6.41
N VAL A 100 3.84 4.83 5.67
CA VAL A 100 3.64 6.23 6.00
C VAL A 100 2.51 6.78 5.13
N ASP A 101 1.26 6.48 5.51
CA ASP A 101 0.07 7.05 4.88
C ASP A 101 -0.26 8.46 5.44
N ARG A 102 0.21 8.75 6.65
CA ARG A 102 0.17 10.08 7.29
C ARG A 102 1.53 10.42 7.89
N SER A 103 2.17 11.47 7.38
CA SER A 103 3.48 11.92 7.85
C SER A 103 3.46 12.42 9.29
N GLU A 104 2.30 12.83 9.81
CA GLU A 104 2.13 13.18 11.23
C GLU A 104 2.00 11.96 12.13
N ALA A 105 1.54 10.83 11.59
CA ALA A 105 1.44 9.56 12.32
C ALA A 105 2.81 8.87 12.41
N LEU A 106 3.60 8.95 11.34
CA LEU A 106 4.92 8.35 11.25
C LEU A 106 5.91 9.34 10.60
N PRO A 107 6.38 10.35 11.36
CA PRO A 107 7.33 11.34 10.85
C PRO A 107 8.69 10.72 10.58
N GLN A 108 9.50 11.36 9.72
CA GLN A 108 10.81 10.81 9.31
C GLN A 108 11.73 10.47 10.49
N GLY A 109 11.77 11.31 11.53
CA GLY A 109 12.56 11.02 12.72
C GLY A 109 12.15 9.71 13.40
N LEU A 110 10.84 9.43 13.48
CA LEU A 110 10.33 8.18 14.05
C LEU A 110 10.57 6.99 13.12
N VAL A 111 10.53 7.18 11.79
CA VAL A 111 10.92 6.14 10.82
C VAL A 111 12.36 5.70 11.08
N GLU A 112 13.31 6.63 11.21
CA GLU A 112 14.71 6.30 11.48
C GLU A 112 14.90 5.63 12.84
N GLN A 113 14.17 6.07 13.88
CA GLN A 113 14.19 5.43 15.19
C GLN A 113 13.69 3.99 15.13
N LEU A 114 12.53 3.76 14.50
CA LEU A 114 11.98 2.41 14.33
C LEU A 114 12.92 1.52 13.53
N ARG A 115 13.52 2.05 12.45
CA ARG A 115 14.49 1.31 11.64
C ARG A 115 15.65 0.83 12.50
N GLY A 116 16.26 1.72 13.30
CA GLY A 116 17.37 1.38 14.18
C GLY A 116 16.99 0.38 15.29
N TRP A 117 15.83 0.55 15.93
CA TRP A 117 15.38 -0.38 16.97
C TRP A 117 15.07 -1.78 16.41
N LEU A 118 14.37 -1.86 15.28
CA LEU A 118 14.04 -3.13 14.64
C LEU A 118 15.30 -3.83 14.11
N GLU A 119 16.25 -3.09 13.53
CA GLU A 119 17.54 -3.65 13.09
C GLU A 119 18.33 -4.24 14.27
N ALA A 120 18.38 -3.55 15.42
CA ALA A 120 19.03 -4.06 16.63
C ALA A 120 18.39 -5.36 17.16
N MET A 121 17.11 -5.58 16.84
CA MET A 121 16.37 -6.82 17.15
C MET A 121 16.52 -7.91 16.07
N GLY A 122 17.22 -7.63 14.97
CA GLY A 122 17.32 -8.54 13.82
C GLY A 122 16.04 -8.61 12.97
N VAL A 123 15.16 -7.61 13.10
CA VAL A 123 13.89 -7.52 12.36
C VAL A 123 14.06 -6.55 11.19
N ARG A 124 13.81 -7.02 9.96
CA ARG A 124 13.84 -6.14 8.78
C ARG A 124 12.64 -5.20 8.78
N SER A 125 12.79 -4.02 8.21
CA SER A 125 11.72 -3.02 8.18
C SER A 125 11.62 -2.31 6.82
N VAL A 126 10.38 -2.09 6.36
CA VAL A 126 10.06 -1.43 5.09
C VAL A 126 8.97 -0.39 5.32
N PHE A 127 9.17 0.83 4.81
CA PHE A 127 8.35 2.00 5.12
C PHE A 127 7.83 2.72 3.86
N PRO A 128 6.91 2.11 3.08
CA PRO A 128 6.38 2.75 1.87
C PRO A 128 5.55 4.00 2.21
N ARG A 129 5.68 5.03 1.39
CA ARG A 129 5.05 6.35 1.57
C ARG A 129 4.32 6.78 0.30
N PRO A 130 2.98 6.64 0.21
CA PRO A 130 2.07 5.82 1.05
C PRO A 130 2.18 4.30 0.77
N LEU A 131 1.37 3.46 1.45
CA LEU A 131 1.39 1.99 1.30
C LEU A 131 1.23 1.51 -0.15
N CYS A 132 0.39 2.19 -0.93
CA CYS A 132 0.17 1.88 -2.35
C CYS A 132 1.35 2.29 -3.26
N THR A 133 2.50 2.66 -2.71
CA THR A 133 3.77 2.77 -3.46
C THR A 133 4.66 1.55 -3.30
N LEU A 134 4.23 0.56 -2.51
CA LEU A 134 4.95 -0.69 -2.31
C LEU A 134 4.95 -1.53 -3.61
N GLY A 135 6.10 -1.61 -4.28
CA GLY A 135 6.40 -2.57 -5.33
C GLY A 135 7.10 -3.82 -4.78
N GLU A 136 7.44 -4.78 -5.66
CA GLU A 136 8.14 -6.03 -5.27
C GLU A 136 9.62 -5.82 -4.92
N GLU A 137 10.23 -4.73 -5.41
CA GLU A 137 11.64 -4.43 -5.20
C GLU A 137 11.90 -3.02 -4.68
N THR A 138 10.92 -2.13 -4.84
CA THR A 138 11.03 -0.72 -4.50
C THR A 138 9.84 -0.27 -3.69
N ILE A 139 10.05 0.72 -2.85
CA ILE A 139 9.01 1.53 -2.25
C ILE A 139 9.11 2.96 -2.77
N ASN A 140 8.04 3.71 -2.53
CA ASN A 140 7.93 5.12 -2.85
C ASN A 140 7.98 5.38 -4.36
N ARG A 141 7.84 6.66 -4.70
CA ARG A 141 7.93 7.15 -6.06
C ARG A 141 8.97 8.25 -6.13
N TRP A 142 9.33 8.66 -7.35
CA TRP A 142 10.22 9.80 -7.53
C TRP A 142 9.65 11.01 -6.76
N PRO A 143 10.46 11.76 -6.00
CA PRO A 143 11.93 11.76 -5.98
C PRO A 143 12.62 10.84 -4.95
N ILE A 144 11.88 10.04 -4.18
CA ILE A 144 12.39 9.31 -3.01
C ILE A 144 12.30 7.78 -3.12
N VAL A 145 12.49 7.25 -4.34
CA VAL A 145 12.45 5.79 -4.59
C VAL A 145 13.57 5.10 -3.80
N GLU A 146 13.21 4.07 -3.05
CA GLU A 146 14.14 3.25 -2.26
C GLU A 146 13.97 1.77 -2.65
N ARG A 147 15.09 1.03 -2.75
CA ARG A 147 15.07 -0.43 -2.94
C ARG A 147 15.09 -1.12 -1.58
N TYR A 148 14.39 -2.24 -1.47
CA TYR A 148 14.45 -3.10 -0.29
C TYR A 148 14.69 -4.56 -0.68
N ASP A 149 15.30 -5.32 0.21
CA ASP A 149 15.49 -6.77 0.04
C ASP A 149 14.89 -7.52 1.23
N ASP A 150 13.59 -7.78 1.12
CA ASP A 150 12.84 -8.54 2.11
C ASP A 150 11.86 -9.49 1.41
N PRO A 151 12.06 -10.81 1.49
CA PRO A 151 11.24 -11.77 0.77
C PRO A 151 9.84 -11.96 1.37
N LEU A 152 9.57 -11.52 2.61
CA LEU A 152 8.23 -11.54 3.21
C LEU A 152 7.44 -10.32 2.75
N VAL A 153 8.07 -9.14 2.74
CA VAL A 153 7.45 -7.92 2.20
C VAL A 153 7.25 -8.04 0.69
N ARG A 154 8.18 -8.67 -0.05
CA ARG A 154 8.01 -8.96 -1.49
C ARG A 154 6.82 -9.89 -1.75
N GLU A 155 6.64 -10.95 -0.95
CA GLU A 155 5.46 -11.82 -1.05
C GLU A 155 4.17 -11.02 -0.79
N PHE A 156 4.17 -10.14 0.21
CA PHE A 156 3.05 -9.22 0.43
C PHE A 156 2.77 -8.34 -0.80
N ALA A 157 3.84 -7.74 -1.34
CA ALA A 157 3.84 -6.82 -2.48
C ALA A 157 3.45 -7.46 -3.81
N ARG A 158 3.27 -8.78 -3.89
CA ARG A 158 2.68 -9.46 -5.05
C ARG A 158 1.16 -9.32 -5.11
N TRP A 159 0.52 -9.21 -3.95
CA TRP A 159 -0.93 -9.19 -3.82
C TRP A 159 -1.46 -7.81 -3.45
N PHE A 160 -0.71 -7.07 -2.62
CA PHE A 160 -1.11 -5.76 -2.11
C PHE A 160 0.02 -4.74 -2.18
N GLY A 161 -0.25 -3.54 -2.67
CA GLY A 161 0.75 -2.48 -2.77
C GLY A 161 0.42 -1.51 -3.90
N GLN A 162 1.39 -1.22 -4.76
CA GLN A 162 1.18 -0.42 -5.96
C GLN A 162 0.28 -1.14 -6.95
N PRO A 163 -0.92 -0.64 -7.26
CA PRO A 163 -1.91 -1.42 -7.99
C PRO A 163 -1.44 -1.83 -9.38
N LYS A 164 -1.91 -3.00 -9.83
CA LYS A 164 -1.70 -3.54 -11.18
C LYS A 164 -3.02 -3.97 -11.78
N LEU A 165 -3.31 -3.45 -12.97
CA LEU A 165 -4.60 -3.56 -13.64
C LEU A 165 -4.41 -3.99 -15.09
N ALA A 166 -5.25 -4.91 -15.57
CA ALA A 166 -5.37 -5.24 -16.98
C ALA A 166 -6.77 -4.84 -17.48
N LEU A 167 -6.84 -3.93 -18.46
CA LEU A 167 -8.10 -3.44 -19.01
C LEU A 167 -8.36 -4.10 -20.37
N THR A 168 -9.62 -4.47 -20.61
CA THR A 168 -10.11 -4.84 -21.94
C THR A 168 -10.96 -3.68 -22.46
N VAL A 169 -10.68 -3.23 -23.67
CA VAL A 169 -11.38 -2.11 -24.32
C VAL A 169 -11.94 -2.58 -25.66
N GLU A 170 -13.25 -2.38 -25.84
CA GLU A 170 -13.99 -2.69 -27.07
C GLU A 170 -14.71 -1.43 -27.51
N ASP A 171 -14.62 -1.07 -28.79
CA ASP A 171 -15.23 0.15 -29.34
C ASP A 171 -14.96 1.42 -28.51
N MET A 172 -13.72 1.58 -28.03
CA MET A 172 -13.25 2.67 -27.17
C MET A 172 -13.85 2.70 -25.76
N VAL A 173 -14.53 1.65 -25.32
CA VAL A 173 -15.15 1.55 -24.00
C VAL A 173 -14.48 0.43 -23.19
N VAL A 174 -14.16 0.70 -21.92
CA VAL A 174 -13.62 -0.29 -21.01
C VAL A 174 -14.72 -1.31 -20.65
N THR A 175 -14.58 -2.55 -21.10
CA THR A 175 -15.59 -3.62 -20.86
C THR A 175 -15.23 -4.50 -19.66
N ARG A 176 -13.93 -4.66 -19.38
CA ARG A 176 -13.42 -5.45 -18.25
C ARG A 176 -12.19 -4.81 -17.65
N VAL A 177 -12.09 -4.90 -16.32
CA VAL A 177 -10.90 -4.52 -15.56
C VAL A 177 -10.53 -5.66 -14.63
N GLU A 178 -9.34 -6.21 -14.77
CA GLU A 178 -8.79 -7.26 -13.93
C GLU A 178 -7.72 -6.68 -13.00
N VAL A 179 -7.87 -6.91 -11.70
CA VAL A 179 -6.93 -6.44 -10.67
C VAL A 179 -5.99 -7.59 -10.32
N THR A 180 -4.76 -7.53 -10.83
CA THR A 180 -3.72 -8.53 -10.54
C THR A 180 -2.96 -8.22 -9.23
N ARG A 181 -2.88 -6.95 -8.87
CA ARG A 181 -2.42 -6.49 -7.55
C ARG A 181 -3.29 -5.34 -7.06
N ASP A 182 -3.83 -5.46 -5.85
CA ASP A 182 -4.71 -4.45 -5.28
C ASP A 182 -3.92 -3.42 -4.46
N SER A 183 -4.51 -2.26 -4.24
CA SER A 183 -4.10 -1.43 -3.10
C SER A 183 -4.52 -2.15 -1.82
N ALA A 184 -3.70 -2.16 -0.78
CA ALA A 184 -4.03 -2.87 0.47
C ALA A 184 -5.39 -2.45 1.06
N CYS A 185 -5.78 -1.19 0.88
CA CYS A 185 -7.07 -0.65 1.31
C CYS A 185 -8.28 -1.07 0.46
N GLY A 186 -8.09 -1.69 -0.71
CA GLY A 186 -9.16 -2.07 -1.65
C GLY A 186 -9.50 -1.00 -2.69
N CYS A 187 -8.77 0.12 -2.71
CA CYS A 187 -9.06 1.23 -3.62
C CYS A 187 -8.94 0.81 -5.10
N ALA A 188 -7.99 -0.05 -5.46
CA ALA A 188 -7.82 -0.43 -6.86
C ALA A 188 -8.98 -1.27 -7.37
N ARG A 189 -9.53 -2.18 -6.56
CA ARG A 189 -10.77 -2.90 -6.86
C ARG A 189 -11.97 -1.96 -6.99
N PHE A 190 -12.10 -0.98 -6.10
CA PHE A 190 -13.16 0.02 -6.20
C PHE A 190 -13.09 0.80 -7.52
N VAL A 191 -11.91 1.29 -7.88
CA VAL A 191 -11.68 2.01 -9.14
C VAL A 191 -11.92 1.10 -10.34
N ALA A 192 -11.46 -0.16 -10.29
CA ALA A 192 -11.65 -1.13 -11.37
C ALA A 192 -13.13 -1.38 -11.68
N GLU A 193 -13.98 -1.48 -10.67
CA GLU A 193 -15.44 -1.59 -10.87
C GLU A 193 -16.03 -0.33 -11.48
N GLY A 194 -15.61 0.86 -11.02
CA GLY A 194 -16.11 2.13 -11.55
C GLY A 194 -15.64 2.48 -12.97
N LEU A 195 -14.56 1.85 -13.45
CA LEU A 195 -14.05 2.06 -14.81
C LEU A 195 -14.84 1.30 -15.89
N LYS A 196 -15.63 0.29 -15.54
CA LYS A 196 -16.44 -0.45 -16.52
C LYS A 196 -17.48 0.48 -17.14
N GLY A 197 -17.51 0.53 -18.47
CA GLY A 197 -18.39 1.42 -19.24
C GLY A 197 -17.82 2.81 -19.49
N VAL A 198 -16.64 3.14 -18.94
CA VAL A 198 -15.97 4.42 -19.19
C VAL A 198 -15.25 4.40 -20.54
N ARG A 199 -15.25 5.52 -21.26
CA ARG A 199 -14.49 5.67 -22.50
C ARG A 199 -12.99 5.65 -22.22
N ALA A 200 -12.20 5.00 -23.07
CA ALA A 200 -10.77 4.85 -22.87
C ALA A 200 -10.03 6.20 -22.72
N GLU A 201 -10.48 7.23 -23.43
CA GLU A 201 -9.94 8.60 -23.35
C GLU A 201 -10.25 9.33 -22.03
N GLU A 202 -11.30 8.92 -21.32
CA GLU A 202 -11.74 9.48 -20.04
C GLU A 202 -11.25 8.65 -18.84
N ALA A 203 -10.74 7.44 -19.09
CA ALA A 203 -10.46 6.46 -18.05
C ALA A 203 -9.47 6.96 -16.99
N VAL A 204 -8.46 7.74 -17.38
CA VAL A 204 -7.45 8.27 -16.45
C VAL A 204 -8.06 9.30 -15.48
N ASP A 205 -8.91 10.18 -15.99
CA ASP A 205 -9.58 11.19 -15.17
C ASP A 205 -10.67 10.56 -14.29
N ALA A 206 -11.44 9.61 -14.85
CA ALA A 206 -12.39 8.82 -14.09
C ALA A 206 -11.71 8.04 -12.95
N ALA A 207 -10.56 7.44 -13.19
CA ALA A 207 -9.78 6.74 -12.16
C ALA A 207 -9.35 7.67 -11.03
N GLY A 208 -8.91 8.90 -11.36
CA GLY A 208 -8.60 9.93 -10.37
C GLY A 208 -9.81 10.32 -9.53
N MET A 209 -10.96 10.56 -10.17
CA MET A 209 -12.19 10.93 -9.46
C MET A 209 -12.72 9.79 -8.58
N LEU A 210 -12.71 8.55 -9.07
CA LEU A 210 -13.07 7.38 -8.28
C LEU A 210 -12.14 7.21 -7.07
N HIS A 211 -10.83 7.41 -7.24
CA HIS A 211 -9.86 7.40 -6.14
C HIS A 211 -10.19 8.47 -5.08
N HIS A 212 -10.51 9.71 -5.49
CA HIS A 212 -10.92 10.77 -4.56
C HIS A 212 -12.21 10.47 -3.79
N HIS A 213 -13.16 9.75 -4.41
CA HIS A 213 -14.38 9.28 -3.74
C HIS A 213 -14.13 8.06 -2.85
N PHE A 214 -13.02 7.35 -3.05
CA PHE A 214 -12.64 6.25 -2.18
C PHE A 214 -12.13 6.81 -0.85
N PRO A 215 -12.60 6.28 0.29
CA PRO A 215 -12.08 6.67 1.58
C PRO A 215 -10.62 6.16 1.72
N CYS A 216 -9.65 7.01 1.40
CA CYS A 216 -8.23 6.71 1.46
C CYS A 216 -7.65 7.14 2.81
N LEU A 217 -6.74 6.34 3.38
CA LEU A 217 -5.98 6.71 4.58
C LEU A 217 -4.87 7.74 4.28
N ALA A 218 -4.42 7.81 3.02
CA ALA A 218 -3.35 8.71 2.63
C ALA A 218 -3.74 10.18 2.88
N SER A 219 -2.85 10.91 3.56
CA SER A 219 -3.12 12.27 4.03
C SER A 219 -3.39 13.26 2.91
N MET A 220 -4.28 14.23 3.20
CA MET A 220 -4.47 15.45 2.41
C MET A 220 -3.51 16.57 2.80
N ASN A 221 -2.68 16.38 3.82
CA ASN A 221 -1.62 17.33 4.15
C ASN A 221 -0.47 17.18 3.16
N ILE A 222 0.23 18.29 2.93
CA ILE A 222 1.41 18.31 2.07
C ILE A 222 2.53 17.52 2.72
N ASP A 223 2.97 16.47 2.04
CA ASP A 223 4.19 15.76 2.38
C ASP A 223 5.42 16.56 1.90
N LYS A 224 6.43 16.66 2.75
CA LYS A 224 7.60 17.51 2.50
C LYS A 224 8.47 16.99 1.36
N ASP A 225 8.56 15.67 1.21
CA ASP A 225 9.46 15.04 0.24
C ASP A 225 8.85 15.06 -1.16
N TYR A 226 7.54 14.83 -1.25
CA TYR A 226 6.81 14.90 -2.52
C TYR A 226 6.41 16.32 -2.94
N ARG A 227 6.32 17.26 -1.99
CA ARG A 227 5.72 18.60 -2.20
C ARG A 227 4.29 18.53 -2.75
N ASP A 228 3.59 17.47 -2.41
CA ASP A 228 2.20 17.18 -2.76
C ASP A 228 1.58 16.36 -1.63
N THR A 229 0.27 16.10 -1.68
CA THR A 229 -0.42 15.25 -0.71
C THR A 229 -0.13 13.77 -0.96
N LEU A 230 -0.08 12.97 0.10
CA LEU A 230 0.04 11.51 -0.06
C LEU A 230 -1.21 10.91 -0.75
N MET A 231 -2.38 11.55 -0.60
CA MET A 231 -3.56 11.20 -1.39
C MET A 231 -3.30 11.34 -2.90
N HIS A 232 -2.72 12.44 -3.37
CA HIS A 232 -2.39 12.60 -4.79
C HIS A 232 -1.31 11.62 -5.24
N VAL A 233 -0.28 11.37 -4.44
CA VAL A 233 0.73 10.33 -4.74
C VAL A 233 0.05 8.97 -4.92
N SER A 234 -0.89 8.62 -4.03
CA SER A 234 -1.71 7.41 -4.15
C SER A 234 -2.56 7.42 -5.42
N GLY A 235 -3.23 8.52 -5.75
CA GLY A 235 -4.07 8.64 -6.94
C GLY A 235 -3.25 8.50 -8.23
N ASN A 236 -2.06 9.11 -8.27
CA ASN A 236 -1.14 9.02 -9.39
C ASN A 236 -0.64 7.59 -9.63
N CYS A 237 -0.50 6.75 -8.59
CA CYS A 237 -0.21 5.33 -8.76
C CYS A 237 -1.28 4.62 -9.61
N LEU A 238 -2.56 4.89 -9.34
CA LEU A 238 -3.67 4.33 -10.10
C LEU A 238 -3.79 4.94 -11.49
N LYS A 239 -3.72 6.27 -11.59
CA LYS A 239 -3.84 6.98 -12.86
C LYS A 239 -2.79 6.53 -13.88
N GLU A 240 -1.56 6.30 -13.44
CA GLU A 240 -0.49 5.82 -14.32
C GLU A 240 -0.70 4.39 -14.79
N GLU A 241 -1.16 3.50 -13.91
CA GLU A 241 -1.48 2.12 -14.28
C GLU A 241 -2.63 2.10 -15.30
N VAL A 242 -3.67 2.91 -15.10
CA VAL A 242 -4.78 3.07 -16.05
C VAL A 242 -4.28 3.69 -17.37
N ALA A 243 -3.45 4.74 -17.30
CA ALA A 243 -2.90 5.40 -18.48
C ALA A 243 -2.08 4.43 -19.34
N GLN A 244 -1.26 3.59 -18.71
CA GLN A 244 -0.52 2.53 -19.41
C GLN A 244 -1.47 1.54 -20.08
N ALA A 245 -2.53 1.13 -19.38
CA ALA A 245 -3.50 0.16 -19.90
C ALA A 245 -4.34 0.69 -21.07
N VAL A 246 -4.59 2.01 -21.14
CA VAL A 246 -5.38 2.62 -22.24
C VAL A 246 -4.53 3.34 -23.29
N ALA A 247 -3.20 3.33 -23.18
CA ALA A 247 -2.30 4.12 -24.02
C ALA A 247 -2.52 3.91 -25.55
N ALA A 248 -2.88 2.70 -25.98
CA ALA A 248 -3.13 2.39 -27.38
C ALA A 248 -4.41 3.05 -27.95
N TYR A 249 -5.31 3.51 -27.08
CA TYR A 249 -6.61 4.09 -27.44
C TYR A 249 -6.64 5.61 -27.29
N VAL A 250 -5.62 6.21 -26.68
CA VAL A 250 -5.58 7.65 -26.42
C VAL A 250 -4.48 8.29 -27.27
N PRO A 251 -4.83 9.12 -28.28
CA PRO A 251 -3.84 9.73 -29.14
C PRO A 251 -2.96 10.70 -28.34
N THR A 252 -1.64 10.57 -28.47
CA THR A 252 -0.70 11.54 -27.92
C THR A 252 -0.86 12.87 -28.64
N GLN A 253 -1.34 13.90 -27.95
CA GLN A 253 -1.38 15.24 -28.52
C GLN A 253 0.04 15.82 -28.58
N TYR A 254 0.56 15.97 -29.79
CA TYR A 254 1.81 16.69 -30.02
C TYR A 254 1.53 18.19 -30.03
N LEU A 255 2.02 18.89 -29.01
CA LEU A 255 2.08 20.35 -29.04
C LEU A 255 3.24 20.76 -29.95
N ARG A 256 2.93 21.22 -31.17
CA ARG A 256 3.90 21.84 -32.06
C ARG A 256 4.06 23.32 -31.66
N PRO A 257 5.23 23.77 -31.18
CA PRO A 257 5.44 25.17 -30.86
C PRO A 257 5.18 26.05 -32.08
N ALA A 258 4.61 27.23 -31.87
CA ALA A 258 4.41 28.21 -32.93
C ALA A 258 5.75 28.53 -33.61
N GLY A 259 5.85 28.32 -34.93
CA GLY A 259 7.06 28.58 -35.71
C GLY A 259 7.99 27.38 -35.93
N HIS A 260 7.63 26.16 -35.50
CA HIS A 260 8.41 24.96 -35.84
C HIS A 260 8.36 24.69 -37.35
N VAL A 261 9.52 24.71 -38.01
CA VAL A 261 9.74 24.27 -39.39
C VAL A 261 10.38 22.89 -39.36
N ASP A 262 9.80 21.93 -40.08
CA ASP A 262 10.38 20.59 -40.23
C ASP A 262 11.64 20.71 -41.10
N GLU A 263 12.78 20.15 -40.66
CA GLU A 263 14.01 20.14 -41.47
C GLU A 263 13.78 19.29 -42.74
N ALA A 264 14.07 19.89 -43.90
CA ALA A 264 13.83 19.33 -45.23
C ALA A 264 14.93 18.35 -45.67
#